data_AF-A0A539D0X5-F1
#
_entry.id   AF-A0A539D0X5-F1
#
_cell.length_a   1.000
_cell.length_b   1.000
_cell.length_c   1.000
_cell.angle_alpha   90.00
_cell.angle_beta   90.00
_cell.angle_gamma   90.00
#
_symmetry.space_group_name_H-M   'P 1'
#
loop_
_entity.id
_entity.type
_entity.pdbx_description
1 polymer ?
#
loop_
_entity_poly.entity_id
_entity_poly.type
_entity_poly.pdbx_seq_one_letter_code
_entity_poly.pdbx_strand_id
1 'polypeptide(L)'
;MSSDPEARRQSVVRRIEAETGIDEPMIARLVDAFYDRVRADPLLGPVFIDRVSDWGPHLQQMRLFWSSVALNSGAYHGRPMPKHLPLELGIAGAHGVLLGKGERYLRPTEAWSPPA
;
A
#
# COMPACT_ATOMS: atom_id res chain seq x y z
N MET A 1 33.41 -18.70 4.49
CA MET A 1 32.61 -18.08 3.41
C MET A 1 31.53 -17.22 4.03
N SER A 2 31.76 -15.92 4.18
CA SER A 2 30.72 -14.98 4.63
C SER A 2 29.74 -14.80 3.48
N SER A 3 28.53 -15.32 3.61
CA SER A 3 27.48 -15.08 2.61
C SER A 3 26.89 -13.69 2.85
N ASP A 4 27.03 -12.83 1.84
CA ASP A 4 26.47 -11.49 1.80
C ASP A 4 24.95 -11.50 2.10
N PRO A 5 24.47 -10.74 3.10
CA PRO A 5 23.05 -10.60 3.39
C PRO A 5 22.20 -10.21 2.19
N GLU A 6 22.75 -9.43 1.25
CA GLU A 6 22.05 -9.02 0.04
C GLU A 6 21.85 -10.19 -0.92
N ALA A 7 22.89 -10.99 -1.15
CA ALA A 7 22.80 -12.20 -1.97
C ALA A 7 21.78 -13.21 -1.43
N ARG A 8 21.67 -13.33 -0.10
CA ARG A 8 20.64 -14.15 0.56
C ARG A 8 19.23 -13.61 0.30
N ARG A 9 19.05 -12.30 0.31
CA ARG A 9 17.75 -11.68 0.07
C ARG A 9 17.32 -11.86 -1.40
N GLN A 10 18.26 -11.69 -2.33
CA GLN A 10 18.03 -11.96 -3.75
C GLN A 10 17.69 -13.42 -4.05
N SER A 11 18.25 -14.39 -3.32
CA SER A 11 17.86 -15.80 -3.49
C SER A 11 16.45 -16.08 -2.99
N VAL A 12 16.01 -15.42 -1.90
CA VAL A 12 14.63 -15.50 -1.42
C VAL A 12 13.65 -14.92 -2.44
N VAL A 13 13.94 -13.72 -2.97
CA VAL A 13 13.11 -13.07 -4.00
C VAL A 13 12.92 -14.00 -5.21
N ARG A 14 14.01 -14.49 -5.82
CA ARG A 14 13.94 -15.39 -6.99
C ARG A 14 13.13 -16.65 -6.74
N ARG A 15 13.19 -17.20 -5.53
CA ARG A 15 12.40 -18.38 -5.15
C ARG A 15 10.91 -18.05 -5.09
N ILE A 16 10.53 -16.94 -4.45
CA ILE A 16 9.13 -16.51 -4.37
C ILE A 16 8.59 -16.20 -5.77
N GLU A 17 9.37 -15.52 -6.61
CA GLU A 17 9.00 -15.25 -8.00
C GLU A 17 8.73 -16.56 -8.77
N ALA A 18 9.62 -17.55 -8.66
CA ALA A 18 9.45 -18.84 -9.34
C ALA A 18 8.26 -19.67 -8.81
N GLU A 19 7.97 -19.60 -7.52
CA GLU A 19 6.88 -20.35 -6.88
C GLU A 19 5.50 -19.72 -7.10
N THR A 20 5.43 -18.38 -7.16
CA THR A 20 4.15 -17.64 -7.18
C THR A 20 3.83 -16.98 -8.51
N GLY A 21 4.84 -16.75 -9.36
CA GLY A 21 4.71 -15.94 -10.58
C GLY A 21 4.56 -14.43 -10.33
N ILE A 22 4.69 -13.97 -9.09
CA ILE A 22 4.69 -12.54 -8.75
C ILE A 22 6.08 -11.99 -9.00
N ASP A 23 6.20 -10.94 -9.82
CA ASP A 23 7.45 -10.25 -10.13
C ASP A 23 7.34 -8.72 -9.97
N GLU A 24 8.48 -8.02 -9.99
CA GLU A 24 8.51 -6.55 -9.89
C GLU A 24 7.65 -5.84 -10.97
N PRO A 25 7.68 -6.26 -12.25
CA PRO A 25 6.75 -5.72 -13.26
C PRO A 25 5.27 -5.91 -12.94
N MET A 26 4.87 -7.06 -12.38
CA MET A 26 3.48 -7.30 -11.96
C MET A 26 3.10 -6.37 -10.81
N ILE A 27 3.97 -6.23 -9.80
CA ILE A 27 3.74 -5.32 -8.68
C ILE A 27 3.60 -3.89 -9.18
N ALA A 28 4.47 -3.45 -10.10
CA ALA A 28 4.39 -2.15 -10.74
C ALA A 28 3.01 -1.90 -11.40
N ARG A 29 2.56 -2.82 -12.26
CA ARG A 29 1.25 -2.71 -12.93
C ARG A 29 0.09 -2.69 -11.94
N LEU A 30 0.17 -3.52 -10.90
CA LEU A 30 -0.87 -3.59 -9.87
C LEU A 30 -0.94 -2.27 -9.08
N VAL A 31 0.19 -1.74 -8.65
CA VAL A 31 0.28 -0.48 -7.90
C VAL A 31 -0.25 0.67 -8.75
N ASP A 32 0.14 0.76 -10.02
CA ASP A 32 -0.33 1.82 -10.92
C ASP A 32 -1.86 1.73 -11.09
N ALA A 33 -2.38 0.56 -11.46
CA ALA A 33 -3.82 0.37 -11.65
C ALA A 33 -4.62 0.62 -10.36
N PHE A 34 -4.07 0.27 -9.20
CA PHE A 34 -4.69 0.54 -7.91
C PHE A 34 -4.77 2.05 -7.65
N TYR A 35 -3.67 2.77 -7.80
CA TYR A 35 -3.66 4.21 -7.53
C TYR A 35 -4.41 5.05 -8.56
N ASP A 36 -4.51 4.58 -9.80
CA ASP A 36 -5.42 5.19 -10.79
C ASP A 36 -6.88 5.11 -10.32
N ARG A 37 -7.32 3.97 -9.78
CA ARG A 37 -8.66 3.83 -9.19
C ARG A 37 -8.82 4.66 -7.92
N VAL A 38 -7.82 4.69 -7.03
CA VAL A 38 -7.85 5.50 -5.80
C VAL A 38 -8.03 6.99 -6.13
N ARG A 39 -7.34 7.48 -7.17
CA ARG A 39 -7.45 8.89 -7.61
C ARG A 39 -8.83 9.23 -8.17
N ALA A 40 -9.48 8.28 -8.83
CA ALA A 40 -10.82 8.44 -9.39
C ALA A 40 -11.94 8.20 -8.36
N ASP A 41 -11.63 7.58 -7.22
CA ASP A 41 -12.62 7.26 -6.20
C ASP A 41 -13.12 8.53 -5.47
N PRO A 42 -14.45 8.77 -5.38
CA PRO A 42 -14.98 9.99 -4.77
C PRO A 42 -14.69 10.14 -3.27
N LEU A 43 -14.46 9.04 -2.54
CA LEU A 43 -14.18 9.06 -1.11
C LEU A 43 -12.67 9.12 -0.84
N LEU A 44 -11.89 8.29 -1.55
CA LEU A 44 -10.44 8.19 -1.32
C LEU A 44 -9.66 9.27 -2.07
N GLY A 45 -10.09 9.63 -3.29
CA GLY A 45 -9.42 10.61 -4.14
C GLY A 45 -9.07 11.92 -3.43
N PRO A 46 -10.04 12.60 -2.77
CA PRO A 46 -9.77 13.83 -2.02
C PRO A 46 -8.70 13.67 -0.93
N VAL A 47 -8.71 12.54 -0.19
CA VAL A 47 -7.75 12.27 0.88
C VAL A 47 -6.32 12.20 0.33
N PHE A 48 -6.14 11.58 -0.84
CA PHE A 48 -4.82 11.46 -1.46
C PHE A 48 -4.37 12.74 -2.15
N ILE A 49 -5.27 13.45 -2.85
CA ILE A 49 -4.96 14.72 -3.52
C ILE A 49 -4.45 15.77 -2.53
N ASP A 50 -5.04 15.83 -1.33
CA ASP A 50 -4.61 16.75 -0.28
C ASP A 50 -3.23 16.43 0.32
N ARG A 51 -2.71 15.22 0.12
CA ARG A 51 -1.51 14.71 0.81
C ARG A 51 -0.37 14.31 -0.13
N VAL A 52 -0.67 14.07 -1.41
CA VAL A 52 0.29 13.62 -2.42
C VAL A 52 0.33 14.65 -3.53
N SER A 53 1.32 15.54 -3.45
CA SER A 53 1.58 16.55 -4.48
C SER A 53 2.40 16.02 -5.64
N ASP A 54 3.27 15.02 -5.40
CA ASP A 54 4.07 14.36 -6.43
C ASP A 54 3.81 12.85 -6.44
N TRP A 55 3.20 12.39 -7.53
CA TRP A 55 2.79 10.99 -7.70
C TRP A 55 3.93 10.07 -8.09
N GLY A 56 4.98 10.56 -8.78
CA GLY A 56 6.09 9.70 -9.24
C GLY A 56 6.82 9.03 -8.07
N PRO A 57 7.38 9.80 -7.12
CA PRO A 57 8.01 9.28 -5.92
C PRO A 57 7.04 8.50 -5.03
N HIS A 58 5.77 8.91 -4.94
CA HIS A 58 4.77 8.19 -4.16
C HIS A 58 4.57 6.77 -4.70
N LEU A 59 4.33 6.62 -6.01
CA LEU A 59 4.14 5.32 -6.66
C LEU A 59 5.41 4.47 -6.56
N GLN A 60 6.59 5.06 -6.72
CA GLN A 60 7.85 4.34 -6.52
C GLN A 60 7.96 3.79 -5.10
N GLN A 61 7.64 4.59 -4.09
CA GLN A 61 7.64 4.15 -2.70
C GLN A 61 6.64 3.02 -2.43
N MET A 62 5.47 3.06 -3.07
CA MET A 62 4.45 2.01 -2.94
C MET A 62 4.86 0.71 -3.63
N ARG A 63 5.57 0.76 -4.76
CA ARG A 63 6.18 -0.42 -5.38
C ARG A 63 7.22 -1.06 -4.47
N LEU A 64 8.09 -0.26 -3.86
CA LEU A 64 9.07 -0.77 -2.88
C LEU A 64 8.37 -1.42 -1.68
N PHE A 65 7.31 -0.79 -1.16
CA PHE A 65 6.52 -1.34 -0.06
C PHE A 65 5.93 -2.71 -0.42
N TRP A 66 5.24 -2.81 -1.57
CA TRP A 66 4.63 -4.06 -1.99
C TRP A 66 5.64 -5.13 -2.40
N SER A 67 6.80 -4.75 -2.96
CA SER A 67 7.93 -5.66 -3.16
C SER A 67 8.44 -6.25 -1.84
N SER A 68 8.60 -5.42 -0.79
CA SER A 68 8.96 -5.92 0.54
C SER A 68 7.90 -6.86 1.13
N VAL A 69 6.62 -6.61 0.88
CA VAL A 69 5.51 -7.43 1.42
C VAL A 69 5.36 -8.75 0.66
N ALA A 70 5.34 -8.71 -0.68
CA ALA A 70 5.06 -9.85 -1.53
C ALA A 70 6.29 -10.73 -1.77
N LEU A 71 7.46 -10.12 -1.97
CA LEU A 71 8.69 -10.81 -2.35
C LEU A 71 9.72 -10.91 -1.22
N ASN A 72 9.42 -10.33 -0.05
CA ASN A 72 10.37 -10.23 1.07
C ASN A 72 11.71 -9.59 0.64
N SER A 73 11.64 -8.63 -0.32
CA SER A 73 12.82 -7.99 -0.91
C SER A 73 13.55 -7.07 0.07
N GLY A 74 12.87 -6.60 1.12
CA GLY A 74 13.42 -5.68 2.10
C GLY A 74 13.76 -4.29 1.54
N ALA A 75 13.30 -3.95 0.33
CA ALA A 75 13.64 -2.70 -0.35
C ALA A 75 12.96 -1.46 0.25
N TYR A 76 11.84 -1.65 0.97
CA TYR A 76 11.16 -0.58 1.71
C TYR A 76 11.62 -0.48 3.17
N HIS A 77 12.02 0.73 3.56
CA HIS A 77 12.49 1.05 4.92
C HIS A 77 11.63 2.10 5.65
N GLY A 78 10.46 2.44 5.11
CA GLY A 78 9.60 3.46 5.69
C GLY A 78 8.78 2.96 6.89
N ARG A 79 8.13 3.91 7.58
CA ARG A 79 7.23 3.66 8.72
C ARG A 79 5.81 4.09 8.33
N PRO A 80 4.96 3.19 7.81
CA PRO A 80 3.68 3.57 7.23
C PRO A 80 2.66 3.98 8.30
N MET A 81 2.54 3.26 9.42
CA MET A 81 1.48 3.48 10.41
C MET A 81 1.39 4.93 10.94
N PRO A 82 2.49 5.61 11.33
CA PRO A 82 2.44 7.00 11.76
C PRO A 82 1.82 7.97 10.74
N LYS A 83 1.90 7.67 9.44
CA LYS A 83 1.32 8.51 8.38
C LYS A 83 -0.19 8.27 8.19
N HIS A 84 -0.70 7.10 8.57
CA HIS A 84 -2.10 6.70 8.35
C HIS A 84 -3.00 7.00 9.56
N LEU A 85 -2.46 7.03 10.78
CA LEU A 85 -3.23 7.32 12.00
C LEU A 85 -4.07 8.62 11.93
N PRO A 86 -3.56 9.76 11.42
CA PRO A 86 -4.35 10.98 11.31
C PRO A 86 -5.51 10.87 10.30
N LEU A 87 -5.47 9.93 9.35
CA LEU A 87 -6.48 9.75 8.33
C LEU A 87 -7.71 9.00 8.85
N GLU A 88 -7.54 8.05 9.78
CA GLU A 88 -8.66 7.33 10.41
C GLU A 88 -9.64 8.31 11.09
N LEU A 89 -9.11 9.34 11.75
CA LEU A 89 -9.90 10.40 12.37
C LEU A 89 -10.62 11.26 11.31
N GLY A 90 -9.95 11.54 10.19
CA GLY A 90 -10.53 12.32 9.08
C GLY A 90 -11.69 11.59 8.39
N ILE A 91 -11.54 10.28 8.15
CA ILE A 91 -12.60 9.45 7.54
C ILE A 91 -13.79 9.33 8.50
N ALA A 92 -13.55 9.08 9.78
CA ALA A 92 -14.63 9.02 10.76
C ALA A 92 -15.42 10.35 10.82
N GLY A 93 -14.72 11.49 10.87
CA GLY A 93 -15.33 12.81 10.83
C GLY A 93 -16.13 13.08 9.55
N ALA A 94 -15.63 12.66 8.38
CA ALA A 94 -16.36 12.76 7.11
C ALA A 94 -17.67 11.93 7.09
N HIS A 95 -17.76 10.91 7.93
CA HIS A 95 -18.97 10.11 8.14
C HIS A 95 -19.79 10.55 9.38
N GLY A 96 -19.48 11.70 9.98
CA GLY A 96 -20.19 12.23 11.15
C GLY A 96 -19.91 11.47 12.46
N VAL A 97 -18.86 10.64 12.50
CA VAL A 97 -18.48 9.82 13.65
C VAL A 97 -17.29 10.45 14.37
N LEU A 98 -17.45 10.70 15.67
CA LEU A 98 -16.33 11.03 16.55
C LEU A 98 -15.76 9.74 17.14
N LEU A 99 -14.47 9.50 16.95
CA LEU A 99 -13.78 8.35 17.55
C LEU A 99 -13.14 8.74 18.88
N GLY A 100 -13.41 7.95 19.92
CA GLY A 100 -12.66 7.96 21.17
C GLY A 100 -11.25 7.38 21.02
N LYS A 101 -10.41 7.59 22.03
CA LYS A 101 -9.02 7.09 22.04
C LYS A 101 -9.01 5.55 21.97
N GLY A 102 -8.55 5.00 20.86
CA GLY A 102 -8.45 3.55 20.62
C GLY A 102 -9.65 2.93 19.91
N GLU A 103 -10.68 3.72 19.60
CA GLU A 103 -11.80 3.28 18.76
C GLU A 103 -11.41 3.29 17.29
N ARG A 104 -11.94 2.31 16.54
CA ARG A 104 -11.75 2.22 15.08
C ARG A 104 -13.07 2.49 14.38
N TYR A 105 -13.03 3.30 13.34
CA TYR A 105 -14.19 3.49 12.46
C TYR A 105 -14.49 2.18 11.71
N LEU A 106 -15.72 1.69 11.82
CA LEU A 106 -16.24 0.57 11.05
C LEU A 106 -17.25 1.13 10.05
N ARG A 107 -16.95 1.02 8.75
CA ARG A 107 -17.91 1.33 7.70
C ARG A 107 -19.09 0.34 7.81
N PRO A 108 -20.36 0.77 7.71
CA PRO A 108 -21.47 -0.15 7.47
C PRO A 108 -21.16 -0.94 6.19
N THR A 109 -20.94 -2.25 6.32
CA THR A 109 -20.49 -3.09 5.20
C THR A 109 -21.61 -3.27 4.20
N GLU A 110 -21.50 -2.62 3.05
CA GLU A 110 -21.93 -3.24 1.79
C GLU A 110 -20.79 -4.16 1.33
N ALA A 111 -21.10 -5.40 0.97
CA ALA A 111 -20.10 -6.36 0.54
C ALA A 111 -19.41 -5.86 -0.74
N TRP A 112 -18.07 -5.83 -0.73
CA TRP A 112 -17.29 -5.49 -1.93
C TRP A 112 -17.58 -6.52 -3.03
N SER A 113 -18.19 -6.05 -4.12
CA SER A 113 -18.36 -6.83 -5.35
C SER A 113 -17.30 -6.36 -6.36
N PRO A 114 -16.44 -7.24 -6.87
CA PRO A 114 -15.50 -6.85 -7.91
C PRO A 114 -16.26 -6.45 -9.19
N PRO A 115 -15.79 -5.45 -9.95
CA PRO A 115 -16.35 -5.15 -11.27
C PRO A 115 -16.17 -6.34 -12.22
N ALA A 116 -17.18 -6.56 -13.07
CA ALA A 116 -17.22 -7.61 -14.09
C ALA A 116 -16.20 -7.40 -15.21
#